data_AF-A0A9E4AFV6-F1
#
_entry.id   AF-A0A9E4AFV6-F1
#
_cell.length_a   1.000
_cell.length_b   1.000
_cell.length_c   1.000
_cell.angle_alpha   90.00
_cell.angle_beta   90.00
_cell.angle_gamma   90.00
#
_symmetry.space_group_name_H-M   'P 1'
#
loop_
_entity.id
_entity.type
_entity.pdbx_description
1 polymer ?
#
loop_
_entity_poly.entity_id
_entity_poly.type
_entity_poly.pdbx_seq_one_letter_code
_entity_poly.pdbx_strand_id
1 'polypeptide(L)'
;MSPTDDRLRLTISTTSSLRSNAAVELTIKGVAREAIDGGEVVLALPTRAIMDHALDTGVPEVPAKARWDLPAIVKGGTWSETYTVPGEAAGYYNVMVNAYTHGPDGGPWLFDDVSRSAWMFVDETDGQLTRYFEDSLFPDSIHPVPGPRRRIGGRSATGGSRPDSTKTSWHPDSVFVGVQYYNSWRDGFKHAVAMELYAYEYREDRRVRRNPQSTIVPEDGIVAFGCPPEGWYLEGKGNLPETRYVVGRSWVIPYWWAGRSDCGRLKIVDVEPDWYVPWRHLNIGGERISKHFWHYRENPVDWSVNFDKSYTSRYNPITDKITLRASFTREDQALYVASHEYGHALHHKALGGLWWTGDRSWDFWDWGCFSHQLDDDISVRCALLEGFAQYAGVIGSDGYRRECFEHFGDPTKPVRDSIPGWRLCRKEAPHGQKPKIEGHVAALFLDLTDADNERGDWTTYSGVYIAMVFKTCKVKNRYWVGWTLLTGNIYIYKWWKRINVSNIVWCLERQVDIPVHEEVFPYIKTPRDVTTRGAERYEPEDWNLADIRVTWQNNLKSY
;
A
#
# COMPACT_ATOMS: atom_id res chain seq x y z
N MET A 1 11.94 -22.23 12.79
CA MET A 1 13.21 -21.51 13.00
C MET A 1 13.00 -20.09 12.50
N SER A 2 12.91 -19.08 13.36
CA SER A 2 13.96 -18.37 14.13
C SER A 2 14.51 -17.14 13.36
N PRO A 3 14.96 -16.09 14.06
CA PRO A 3 15.44 -14.83 13.48
C PRO A 3 16.69 -15.07 12.63
N THR A 4 16.88 -14.26 11.59
CA THR A 4 17.95 -14.35 10.57
C THR A 4 19.26 -14.96 11.11
N ASP A 5 19.66 -16.09 10.53
CA ASP A 5 20.85 -16.87 10.90
C ASP A 5 22.10 -16.29 10.21
N ASP A 6 22.41 -15.02 10.50
CA ASP A 6 23.67 -14.39 10.04
C ASP A 6 24.86 -15.04 10.79
N ARG A 7 25.95 -15.39 10.09
CA ARG A 7 27.14 -16.03 10.69
C ARG A 7 27.85 -15.12 11.69
N LEU A 8 27.74 -13.82 11.51
CA LEU A 8 28.36 -12.81 12.37
C LEU A 8 27.31 -11.83 12.87
N ARG A 9 27.12 -11.75 14.19
CA ARG A 9 26.27 -10.70 14.79
C ARG A 9 27.12 -9.47 15.09
N LEU A 10 26.89 -8.38 14.36
CA LEU A 10 27.57 -7.10 14.57
C LEU A 10 26.85 -6.21 15.60
N THR A 11 27.65 -5.49 16.37
CA THR A 11 27.23 -4.45 17.32
C THR A 11 28.17 -3.25 17.18
N ILE A 12 27.59 -2.05 17.19
CA ILE A 12 28.31 -0.76 17.18
C ILE A 12 28.03 -0.11 18.53
N SER A 13 29.08 0.35 19.20
CA SER A 13 29.00 1.02 20.49
C SER A 13 30.06 2.11 20.58
N THR A 14 29.92 3.01 21.54
CA THR A 14 30.93 4.01 21.86
C THR A 14 30.96 4.24 23.37
N THR A 15 32.15 4.52 23.90
CA THR A 15 32.37 4.95 25.29
C THR A 15 32.80 6.42 25.35
N SER A 16 33.07 7.03 24.19
CA SER A 16 33.47 8.44 24.09
C SER A 16 32.25 9.34 24.21
N SER A 17 32.44 10.54 24.77
CA SER A 17 31.42 11.57 24.70
C SER A 17 31.21 11.99 23.24
N LEU A 18 29.97 12.01 22.78
CA LEU A 18 29.62 12.41 21.42
C LEU A 18 29.46 13.93 21.32
N ARG A 19 30.57 14.64 21.56
CA ARG A 19 30.63 16.09 21.54
C ARG A 19 31.16 16.64 20.22
N SER A 20 30.60 17.76 19.78
CA SER A 20 31.06 18.50 18.60
C SER A 20 32.55 18.78 18.67
N ASN A 21 33.26 18.47 17.59
CA ASN A 21 34.72 18.57 17.40
C ASN A 21 35.57 17.69 18.34
N ALA A 22 34.97 16.84 19.17
CA ALA A 22 35.68 15.84 19.96
C ALA A 22 35.80 14.54 19.17
N ALA A 23 36.97 13.90 19.22
CA ALA A 23 37.15 12.60 18.60
C ALA A 23 36.25 11.56 19.29
N VAL A 24 35.65 10.68 18.48
CA VAL A 24 34.73 9.63 18.96
C VAL A 24 35.34 8.28 18.72
N GLU A 25 35.53 7.49 19.78
CA GLU A 25 35.93 6.09 19.64
C GLU A 25 34.71 5.19 19.44
N LEU A 26 34.58 4.62 18.25
CA LEU A 26 33.59 3.60 17.92
C LEU A 26 34.20 2.22 18.13
N THR A 27 33.51 1.36 18.88
CA THR A 27 33.82 -0.06 19.01
C THR A 27 32.85 -0.88 18.19
N ILE A 28 33.39 -1.63 17.22
CA ILE A 28 32.66 -2.57 16.38
C ILE A 28 32.96 -3.95 16.91
N LYS A 29 31.94 -4.67 17.36
CA LYS A 29 32.06 -6.03 17.89
C LYS A 29 31.24 -7.01 17.08
N GLY A 30 31.86 -8.09 16.64
CA GLY A 30 31.25 -9.24 15.99
C GLY A 30 31.21 -10.45 16.93
N VAL A 31 30.08 -11.17 16.97
CA VAL A 31 29.98 -12.47 17.63
C VAL A 31 29.62 -13.52 16.58
N ALA A 32 30.50 -14.48 16.37
CA ALA A 32 30.31 -15.51 15.37
C ALA A 32 29.24 -16.51 15.86
N ARG A 33 28.14 -16.67 15.12
CA ARG A 33 27.09 -17.66 15.37
C ARG A 33 27.42 -19.03 14.77
N GLU A 34 28.28 -19.03 13.76
CA GLU A 34 28.91 -20.21 13.15
C GLU A 34 30.42 -19.95 13.02
N ALA A 35 31.21 -20.98 12.68
CA ALA A 35 32.63 -20.78 12.43
C ALA A 35 32.83 -19.90 11.18
N ILE A 36 33.77 -18.97 11.24
CA ILE A 36 34.20 -18.09 10.16
C ILE A 36 35.68 -18.40 9.91
N ASP A 37 36.10 -18.49 8.67
CA ASP A 37 37.48 -18.79 8.28
C ASP A 37 38.25 -17.55 7.85
N GLY A 38 37.53 -16.49 7.50
CA GLY A 38 38.09 -15.17 7.23
C GLY A 38 37.04 -14.21 6.70
N GLY A 39 37.46 -13.01 6.30
CA GLY A 39 36.56 -12.01 5.74
C GLY A 39 37.13 -10.60 5.74
N GLU A 40 36.27 -9.62 5.47
CA GLU A 40 36.57 -8.19 5.58
C GLU A 40 35.44 -7.49 6.32
N VAL A 41 35.76 -6.56 7.22
CA VAL A 41 34.80 -5.63 7.82
C VAL A 41 35.13 -4.21 7.36
N VAL A 42 34.15 -3.54 6.79
CA VAL A 42 34.24 -2.18 6.25
C VAL A 42 33.36 -1.24 7.05
N LEU A 43 33.96 -0.20 7.62
CA LEU A 43 33.26 0.90 8.29
C LEU A 43 33.13 2.09 7.33
N ALA A 44 31.94 2.67 7.24
CA ALA A 44 31.68 3.91 6.52
C ALA A 44 30.91 4.91 7.40
N LEU A 45 31.22 6.19 7.21
CA LEU A 45 30.58 7.33 7.89
C LEU A 45 30.07 8.32 6.83
N PRO A 46 29.00 7.99 6.10
CA PRO A 46 28.41 8.95 5.18
C PRO A 46 27.97 10.21 5.93
N THR A 47 28.53 11.35 5.56
CA THR A 47 28.05 12.65 6.05
C THR A 47 26.70 12.97 5.41
N ARG A 48 25.92 13.84 6.07
CA ARG A 48 24.68 14.38 5.48
C ARG A 48 24.89 14.97 4.09
N ALA A 49 25.96 15.75 3.89
CA ALA A 49 26.28 16.35 2.60
C ALA A 49 26.60 15.32 1.50
N ILE A 50 27.23 14.18 1.84
CA ILE A 50 27.48 13.08 0.89
C ILE A 50 26.17 12.34 0.58
N MET A 51 25.31 12.15 1.59
CA MET A 51 23.96 11.60 1.40
C MET A 51 23.09 12.52 0.54
N ASP A 52 23.28 13.84 0.64
CA ASP A 52 22.58 14.86 -0.14
C ASP A 52 23.15 14.93 -1.57
N HIS A 53 24.47 14.86 -1.76
CA HIS A 53 25.11 14.88 -3.09
C HIS A 53 24.84 13.59 -3.88
N ALA A 54 24.71 12.45 -3.20
CA ALA A 54 24.30 11.17 -3.78
C ALA A 54 22.93 11.20 -4.46
N LEU A 55 22.07 12.16 -4.09
CA LEU A 55 20.74 12.32 -4.66
C LEU A 55 20.75 12.89 -6.08
N ASP A 56 21.76 13.69 -6.43
CA ASP A 56 21.79 14.45 -7.67
C ASP A 56 22.60 13.76 -8.80
N THR A 57 23.58 12.90 -8.48
CA THR A 57 24.57 12.41 -9.47
C THR A 57 24.61 10.89 -9.68
N GLY A 58 23.82 10.11 -8.94
CA GLY A 58 23.93 8.63 -8.88
C GLY A 58 24.84 8.18 -7.74
N VAL A 59 24.69 6.93 -7.27
CA VAL A 59 25.29 6.41 -6.02
C VAL A 59 26.80 6.72 -5.96
N PRO A 60 27.24 7.70 -5.14
CA PRO A 60 28.65 7.89 -4.88
C PRO A 60 29.10 6.69 -4.05
N GLU A 61 30.24 6.10 -4.41
CA GLU A 61 30.94 5.20 -3.51
C GLU A 61 31.22 5.98 -2.22
N VAL A 62 30.56 5.60 -1.12
CA VAL A 62 30.87 6.17 0.18
C VAL A 62 32.24 5.61 0.58
N PRO A 63 33.28 6.44 0.72
CA PRO A 63 34.62 5.94 0.99
C PRO A 63 34.62 5.24 2.35
N ALA A 64 35.21 4.04 2.37
CA ALA A 64 35.48 3.33 3.60
C ALA A 64 36.38 4.19 4.51
N LYS A 65 35.99 4.32 5.77
CA LYS A 65 36.74 5.01 6.82
C LYS A 65 37.73 4.07 7.49
N ALA A 66 37.38 2.79 7.57
CA ALA A 66 38.26 1.72 7.97
C ALA A 66 37.91 0.41 7.25
N ARG A 67 38.91 -0.45 7.10
CA ARG A 67 38.81 -1.82 6.60
C ARG A 67 39.64 -2.70 7.51
N TRP A 68 39.08 -3.83 7.92
CA TRP A 68 39.76 -4.81 8.75
C TRP A 68 39.61 -6.19 8.15
N ASP A 69 40.70 -6.95 8.10
CA ASP A 69 40.63 -8.37 7.80
C ASP A 69 39.97 -9.08 8.99
N LEU A 70 38.89 -9.80 8.73
CA LEU A 70 38.25 -10.63 9.72
C LEU A 70 39.03 -11.95 9.79
N PRO A 71 39.63 -12.31 10.95
CA PRO A 71 40.34 -13.58 11.08
C PRO A 71 39.37 -14.75 11.11
N ALA A 72 39.90 -15.97 11.15
CA ALA A 72 39.09 -17.12 11.50
C ALA A 72 38.54 -16.98 12.94
N ILE A 73 37.23 -17.16 13.12
CA ILE A 73 36.53 -17.08 14.40
C ILE A 73 35.71 -18.35 14.58
N VAL A 74 36.01 -19.12 15.62
CA VAL A 74 35.20 -20.31 15.96
C VAL A 74 33.77 -19.90 16.34
N LYS A 75 32.80 -20.81 16.20
CA LYS A 75 31.42 -20.58 16.65
C LYS A 75 31.38 -20.13 18.12
N GLY A 76 30.69 -19.02 18.39
CA GLY A 76 30.62 -18.35 19.68
C GLY A 76 31.78 -17.41 19.98
N GLY A 77 32.85 -17.43 19.18
CA GLY A 77 33.97 -16.53 19.29
C GLY A 77 33.60 -15.08 18.97
N THR A 78 34.45 -14.15 19.43
CA THR A 78 34.22 -12.72 19.26
C THR A 78 35.38 -12.06 18.55
N TRP A 79 35.06 -11.08 17.71
CA TRP A 79 36.00 -10.15 17.11
C TRP A 79 35.60 -8.74 17.51
N SER A 80 36.58 -7.85 17.71
CA SER A 80 36.32 -6.47 18.10
C SER A 80 37.42 -5.57 17.56
N GLU A 81 37.02 -4.45 16.95
CA GLU A 81 37.93 -3.41 16.50
C GLU A 81 37.42 -2.05 16.94
N THR A 82 38.35 -1.12 17.08
CA THR A 82 38.06 0.28 17.43
C THR A 82 38.46 1.21 16.31
N TYR A 83 37.60 2.18 16.01
CA TYR A 83 37.90 3.25 15.08
C TYR A 83 37.67 4.61 15.73
N THR A 84 38.67 5.47 15.70
CA THR A 84 38.54 6.86 16.14
C THR A 84 38.02 7.71 14.98
N VAL A 85 36.76 8.12 15.07
CA VAL A 85 36.21 9.16 14.21
C VAL A 85 36.87 10.49 14.60
N PRO A 86 37.50 11.21 13.65
CA PRO A 86 38.01 12.55 13.95
C PRO A 86 36.85 13.45 14.40
N GLY A 87 37.15 14.50 15.16
CA GLY A 87 36.12 15.39 15.69
C GLY A 87 35.21 15.93 14.60
N GLU A 88 33.94 15.52 14.66
CA GLU A 88 32.91 15.93 13.72
C GLU A 88 32.12 17.12 14.28
N ALA A 89 31.61 18.00 13.41
CA ALA A 89 30.72 19.08 13.84
C ALA A 89 29.42 18.52 14.48
N ALA A 90 28.69 19.38 15.19
CA ALA A 90 27.38 19.00 15.70
C ALA A 90 26.45 18.57 14.55
N GLY A 91 25.78 17.43 14.69
CA GLY A 91 24.94 16.86 13.65
C GLY A 91 24.65 15.37 13.80
N TYR A 92 23.92 14.83 12.83
CA TYR A 92 23.60 13.40 12.75
C TYR A 92 24.42 12.70 11.69
N TYR A 93 25.09 11.64 12.10
CA TYR A 93 25.95 10.83 11.25
C TYR A 93 25.43 9.40 11.26
N ASN A 94 25.35 8.77 10.10
CA ASN A 94 25.06 7.34 10.05
C ASN A 94 26.38 6.56 10.10
N VAL A 95 26.49 5.65 11.06
CA VAL A 95 27.62 4.74 11.19
C VAL A 95 27.20 3.43 10.54
N MET A 96 27.81 3.08 9.42
CA MET A 96 27.52 1.83 8.69
C MET A 96 28.71 0.89 8.79
N VAL A 97 28.44 -0.36 9.15
CA VAL A 97 29.43 -1.44 9.16
C VAL A 97 28.92 -2.56 8.26
N ASN A 98 29.71 -2.96 7.28
CA ASN A 98 29.46 -4.12 6.44
C ASN A 98 30.54 -5.16 6.71
N ALA A 99 30.19 -6.42 6.91
CA ALA A 99 31.11 -7.53 7.06
C ALA A 99 30.85 -8.56 5.97
N TYR A 100 31.90 -8.90 5.22
CA TYR A 100 31.95 -9.97 4.25
C TYR A 100 32.68 -11.12 4.92
N THR A 101 32.03 -12.27 5.10
CA THR A 101 32.61 -13.41 5.83
C THR A 101 32.67 -14.64 4.95
N HIS A 102 33.66 -15.50 5.18
CA HIS A 102 33.83 -16.79 4.52
C HIS A 102 33.76 -17.90 5.56
N GLY A 103 33.10 -19.00 5.22
CA GLY A 103 33.04 -20.19 6.07
C GLY A 103 34.15 -21.19 5.78
N PRO A 104 34.31 -22.23 6.64
CA PRO A 104 35.25 -23.31 6.36
C PRO A 104 34.91 -24.09 5.10
N ASP A 105 35.97 -24.51 4.40
CA ASP A 105 35.88 -25.33 3.20
C ASP A 105 35.03 -26.58 3.47
N GLY A 106 33.90 -26.68 2.77
CA GLY A 106 32.93 -27.79 2.93
C GLY A 106 31.76 -27.53 3.89
N GLY A 107 31.68 -26.35 4.53
CA GLY A 107 30.49 -25.90 5.25
C GLY A 107 29.35 -25.48 4.30
N PRO A 108 28.09 -25.39 4.78
CA PRO A 108 26.94 -25.06 3.92
C PRO A 108 26.96 -23.63 3.35
N TRP A 109 27.82 -22.74 3.84
CA TRP A 109 27.92 -21.36 3.38
C TRP A 109 29.35 -20.99 2.98
N LEU A 110 29.53 -20.49 1.76
CA LEU A 110 30.83 -20.07 1.23
C LEU A 110 31.11 -18.58 1.49
N PHE A 111 30.07 -17.74 1.49
CA PHE A 111 30.14 -16.28 1.68
C PHE A 111 28.87 -15.82 2.41
N ASP A 112 29.00 -14.90 3.37
CA ASP A 112 27.87 -14.24 4.06
C ASP A 112 28.17 -12.73 4.27
N ASP A 113 27.19 -11.89 3.94
CA ASP A 113 27.28 -10.42 3.96
C ASP A 113 26.36 -9.87 5.05
N VAL A 114 26.95 -9.33 6.12
CA VAL A 114 26.21 -8.77 7.26
C VAL A 114 26.37 -7.26 7.28
N SER A 115 25.27 -6.52 7.30
CA SER A 115 25.29 -5.07 7.49
C SER A 115 24.67 -4.66 8.83
N ARG A 116 25.24 -3.62 9.44
CA ARG A 116 24.72 -3.00 10.65
C ARG A 116 24.87 -1.50 10.57
N SER A 117 23.85 -0.77 11.01
CA SER A 117 23.93 0.68 11.14
C SER A 117 23.50 1.17 12.51
N ALA A 118 24.05 2.31 12.90
CA ALA A 118 23.67 3.10 14.07
C ALA A 118 23.67 4.59 13.69
N TRP A 119 22.89 5.39 14.40
CA TRP A 119 22.85 6.83 14.24
C TRP A 119 23.62 7.49 15.37
N MET A 120 24.65 8.24 15.02
CA MET A 120 25.48 9.00 15.95
C MET A 120 25.03 10.46 15.91
N PHE A 121 24.33 10.88 16.96
CA PHE A 121 24.06 12.29 17.22
C PHE A 121 25.25 12.90 17.94
N VAL A 122 25.86 13.89 17.33
CA VAL A 122 26.94 14.69 17.92
C VAL A 122 26.34 16.04 18.29
N ASP A 123 26.43 16.41 19.56
CA ASP A 123 25.90 17.67 20.08
C ASP A 123 27.01 18.47 20.81
N GLU A 124 26.78 19.73 21.16
CA GLU A 124 27.70 20.50 21.98
C GLU A 124 27.75 20.00 23.43
N THR A 125 26.64 19.45 23.94
CA THR A 125 26.51 19.06 25.34
C THR A 125 26.59 17.55 25.56
N ASP A 126 25.65 16.81 24.96
CA ASP A 126 25.48 15.37 25.18
C ASP A 126 24.87 14.69 23.94
N GLY A 127 25.75 14.25 23.04
CA GLY A 127 25.33 13.43 21.91
C GLY A 127 25.06 11.98 22.32
N GLN A 128 24.39 11.23 21.44
CA GLN A 128 24.06 9.83 21.71
C GLN A 128 24.14 8.94 20.46
N LEU A 129 24.43 7.65 20.68
CA LEU A 129 24.42 6.63 19.64
C LEU A 129 23.12 5.83 19.75
N THR A 130 22.22 6.03 18.80
CA THR A 130 20.92 5.36 18.77
C THR A 130 20.88 4.29 17.68
N ARG A 131 20.01 3.30 17.86
CA ARG A 131 19.80 2.28 16.83
C ARG A 131 18.99 2.82 15.64
N TYR A 132 18.05 3.70 15.91
CA TYR A 132 17.15 4.30 14.93
C TYR A 132 17.34 5.80 14.86
N PHE A 133 16.97 6.39 13.74
CA PHE A 133 16.89 7.84 13.64
C PHE A 133 15.77 8.33 14.55
N GLU A 134 16.11 9.25 15.47
CA GLU A 134 15.18 9.83 16.44
C GLU A 134 15.06 11.33 16.15
N ASP A 135 13.93 11.73 15.59
CA ASP A 135 13.67 13.11 15.15
C ASP A 135 13.52 14.08 16.33
N SER A 136 13.04 13.59 17.48
CA SER A 136 12.80 14.36 18.71
C SER A 136 14.05 14.99 19.34
N LEU A 137 15.23 14.63 18.86
CA LEU A 137 16.52 15.13 19.38
C LEU A 137 17.06 16.31 18.56
N PHE A 138 16.39 16.67 17.46
CA PHE A 138 16.73 17.87 16.71
C PHE A 138 16.29 19.12 17.48
N PRO A 139 17.13 20.16 17.58
CA PRO A 139 16.67 21.48 18.01
C PRO A 139 15.53 21.93 17.10
N ASP A 140 14.47 22.52 17.64
CA ASP A 140 13.30 23.00 16.89
C ASP A 140 13.66 23.93 15.71
N SER A 141 14.83 24.58 15.80
CA SER A 141 15.38 25.46 14.76
C SER A 141 15.95 24.73 13.54
N ILE A 142 16.11 23.40 13.59
CA ILE A 142 16.60 22.57 12.49
C ILE A 142 15.44 21.73 11.97
N HIS A 143 14.78 22.20 10.92
CA HIS A 143 13.78 21.39 10.23
C HIS A 143 14.44 20.11 9.67
N PRO A 144 13.92 18.91 10.01
CA PRO A 144 14.39 17.68 9.39
C PRO A 144 14.09 17.76 7.89
N VAL A 145 15.12 17.99 7.09
CA VAL A 145 15.04 17.77 5.65
C VAL A 145 15.02 16.25 5.48
N PRO A 146 14.01 15.66 4.83
CA PRO A 146 13.93 14.22 4.65
C PRO A 146 15.25 13.76 4.03
N GLY A 147 16.01 12.93 4.76
CA GLY A 147 17.22 12.29 4.24
C GLY A 147 16.92 11.55 2.93
N PRO A 148 17.93 11.12 2.18
CA PRO A 148 17.76 10.63 0.82
C PRO A 148 16.63 9.61 0.73
N ARG A 149 15.52 10.06 0.11
CA ARG A 149 14.48 9.13 -0.33
C ARG A 149 15.18 8.17 -1.27
N ARG A 150 15.22 6.89 -0.89
CA ARG A 150 15.53 5.80 -1.82
C ARG A 150 14.77 6.06 -3.12
N ARG A 151 15.48 6.41 -4.19
CA ARG A 151 15.03 6.11 -5.55
C ARG A 151 15.10 4.59 -5.63
N ILE A 152 13.98 3.92 -5.38
CA ILE A 152 13.77 2.56 -5.87
C ILE A 152 13.71 2.74 -7.39
N GLY A 153 14.84 2.51 -8.03
CA GLY A 153 15.08 2.89 -9.41
C GLY A 153 16.46 2.44 -9.81
N GLY A 154 16.60 1.13 -9.97
CA GLY A 154 17.76 0.49 -10.58
C GLY A 154 18.74 -0.17 -9.60
N ARG A 155 18.70 -1.51 -9.62
CA ARG A 155 19.69 -2.51 -9.16
C ARG A 155 19.55 -3.11 -7.76
N SER A 156 19.43 -4.43 -7.82
CA SER A 156 19.65 -5.49 -6.82
C SER A 156 19.37 -5.16 -5.36
N ALA A 157 18.23 -5.66 -4.89
CA ALA A 157 17.97 -5.90 -3.49
C ALA A 157 19.10 -6.77 -2.89
N THR A 158 20.04 -6.14 -2.22
CA THR A 158 21.05 -6.74 -1.35
C THR A 158 20.67 -6.32 0.06
N GLY A 159 20.16 -7.25 0.87
CA GLY A 159 19.78 -6.95 2.26
C GLY A 159 18.65 -7.78 2.84
N GLY A 160 17.89 -8.52 2.04
CA GLY A 160 17.09 -9.64 2.57
C GLY A 160 17.90 -10.93 2.44
N SER A 161 17.94 -11.77 3.47
CA SER A 161 18.43 -13.14 3.34
C SER A 161 17.64 -13.78 2.19
N ARG A 162 18.29 -13.97 1.04
CA ARG A 162 17.70 -14.70 -0.09
C ARG A 162 17.41 -16.11 0.39
N PRO A 163 16.29 -16.74 -0.02
CA PRO A 163 16.13 -18.18 0.13
C PRO A 163 17.38 -18.84 -0.42
N ASP A 164 18.10 -19.55 0.44
CA ASP A 164 19.40 -20.11 0.10
C ASP A 164 19.22 -21.09 -1.07
N SER A 165 19.96 -20.88 -2.15
CA SER A 165 20.00 -21.76 -3.32
C SER A 165 20.65 -23.13 -3.04
N THR A 166 20.81 -23.48 -1.76
CA THR A 166 21.23 -24.80 -1.31
C THR A 166 20.52 -25.89 -2.09
N LYS A 167 21.33 -26.82 -2.59
CA LYS A 167 20.95 -27.98 -3.37
C LYS A 167 20.00 -28.88 -2.56
N THR A 168 18.74 -28.51 -2.44
CA THR A 168 17.67 -29.51 -2.27
C THR A 168 17.66 -30.36 -3.54
N SER A 169 17.31 -31.64 -3.42
CA SER A 169 17.37 -32.64 -4.49
C SER A 169 16.35 -32.37 -5.60
N TRP A 170 16.57 -31.29 -6.34
CA TRP A 170 15.79 -30.88 -7.48
C TRP A 170 16.05 -31.81 -8.66
N HIS A 171 15.02 -32.04 -9.47
CA HIS A 171 15.15 -32.92 -10.63
C HIS A 171 16.23 -32.37 -11.59
N PRO A 172 17.24 -33.17 -11.97
CA PRO A 172 18.37 -32.68 -12.76
C PRO A 172 17.98 -32.20 -14.16
N ASP A 173 16.82 -32.62 -14.67
CA ASP A 173 16.33 -32.23 -16.00
C ASP A 173 15.42 -30.98 -16.00
N SER A 174 15.45 -30.19 -14.93
CA SER A 174 14.67 -28.95 -14.83
C SER A 174 15.49 -27.77 -14.32
N VAL A 175 15.16 -26.58 -14.84
CA VAL A 175 15.58 -25.30 -14.26
C VAL A 175 14.47 -24.84 -13.34
N PHE A 176 14.79 -24.62 -12.05
CA PHE A 176 13.84 -24.11 -11.07
C PHE A 176 13.98 -22.60 -10.98
N VAL A 177 12.87 -21.89 -10.95
CA VAL A 177 12.84 -20.43 -10.89
C VAL A 177 11.96 -19.99 -9.72
N GLY A 178 12.59 -19.42 -8.70
CA GLY A 178 11.93 -18.80 -7.56
C GLY A 178 11.62 -17.34 -7.87
N VAL A 179 10.35 -16.98 -7.89
CA VAL A 179 9.91 -15.61 -8.19
C VAL A 179 9.49 -14.92 -6.91
N GLN A 180 10.13 -13.81 -6.60
CA GLN A 180 9.91 -13.08 -5.37
C GLN A 180 9.90 -11.56 -5.58
N TYR A 181 9.39 -10.80 -4.62
CA TYR A 181 9.53 -9.35 -4.55
C TYR A 181 9.97 -8.97 -3.14
N TYR A 182 10.69 -7.86 -3.00
CA TYR A 182 11.09 -7.35 -1.69
C TYR A 182 9.93 -6.55 -1.07
N ASN A 183 9.41 -7.01 0.05
CA ASN A 183 8.42 -6.31 0.85
C ASN A 183 9.15 -5.49 1.92
N SER A 184 9.37 -4.22 1.63
CA SER A 184 10.09 -3.29 2.51
C SER A 184 9.42 -3.07 3.88
N TRP A 185 8.13 -3.38 4.01
CA TRP A 185 7.41 -3.23 5.26
C TRP A 185 7.62 -4.40 6.22
N ARG A 186 7.61 -5.64 5.72
CA ARG A 186 7.88 -6.85 6.52
C ARG A 186 9.36 -7.24 6.55
N ASP A 187 10.22 -6.36 6.04
CA ASP A 187 11.67 -6.54 5.90
C ASP A 187 12.05 -7.93 5.38
N GLY A 188 11.56 -8.28 4.19
CA GLY A 188 11.87 -9.58 3.62
C GLY A 188 11.30 -9.83 2.24
N PHE A 189 11.81 -10.87 1.60
CA PHE A 189 11.30 -11.35 0.32
C PHE A 189 9.98 -12.12 0.49
N LYS A 190 9.09 -11.94 -0.47
CA LYS A 190 7.79 -12.61 -0.57
C LYS A 190 7.63 -13.19 -1.96
N HIS A 191 6.96 -14.32 -2.08
CA HIS A 191 6.70 -14.94 -3.38
C HIS A 191 5.73 -14.10 -4.22
N ALA A 192 6.03 -13.93 -5.50
CA ALA A 192 5.16 -13.25 -6.45
C ALA A 192 4.11 -14.21 -7.03
N VAL A 193 3.30 -14.78 -6.14
CA VAL A 193 2.26 -15.78 -6.44
C VAL A 193 1.28 -15.26 -7.50
N ALA A 194 0.77 -16.18 -8.33
CA ALA A 194 -0.19 -15.95 -9.40
C ALA A 194 0.32 -15.11 -10.58
N MET A 195 1.59 -14.71 -10.60
CA MET A 195 2.22 -14.16 -11.80
C MET A 195 2.38 -15.26 -12.86
N GLU A 196 2.21 -14.93 -14.13
CA GLU A 196 2.49 -15.86 -15.23
C GLU A 196 3.94 -15.69 -15.68
N LEU A 197 4.72 -16.77 -15.62
CA LEU A 197 6.11 -16.77 -16.04
C LEU A 197 6.28 -17.58 -17.32
N TYR A 198 7.00 -16.99 -18.28
CA TYR A 198 7.32 -17.56 -19.57
C TYR A 198 8.80 -17.87 -19.64
N ALA A 199 9.16 -19.01 -20.24
CA ALA A 199 10.52 -19.37 -20.60
C ALA A 199 10.60 -19.65 -22.09
N TYR A 200 11.34 -18.81 -22.82
CA TYR A 200 11.63 -18.95 -24.24
C TYR A 200 12.97 -19.66 -24.43
N GLU A 201 13.03 -20.71 -25.24
CA GLU A 201 14.31 -21.32 -25.62
C GLU A 201 14.94 -20.53 -26.78
N TYR A 202 16.17 -20.09 -26.57
CA TYR A 202 17.02 -19.46 -27.57
C TYR A 202 18.27 -20.30 -27.80
N ARG A 203 18.67 -20.43 -29.06
CA ARG A 203 20.01 -20.93 -29.39
C ARG A 203 21.04 -19.87 -28.97
N GLU A 204 22.25 -20.25 -28.59
CA GLU A 204 23.29 -19.31 -28.11
C GLU A 204 23.61 -18.17 -29.10
N ASP A 205 23.40 -18.38 -30.39
CA ASP A 205 23.55 -17.35 -31.43
C ASP A 205 22.33 -16.42 -31.59
N ARG A 206 21.29 -16.60 -30.76
CA ARG A 206 20.03 -15.83 -30.68
C ARG A 206 19.19 -15.81 -31.96
N ARG A 207 19.48 -16.65 -32.96
CA ARG A 207 18.78 -16.61 -34.26
C ARG A 207 17.50 -17.43 -34.32
N VAL A 208 17.34 -18.40 -33.41
CA VAL A 208 16.18 -19.30 -33.38
C VAL A 208 15.52 -19.25 -32.02
N ARG A 209 14.22 -18.95 -32.01
CA ARG A 209 13.34 -18.94 -30.83
C ARG A 209 12.32 -20.08 -30.97
N ARG A 210 12.18 -20.93 -29.95
CA ARG A 210 11.10 -21.92 -29.89
C ARG A 210 9.89 -21.39 -29.10
N ASN A 211 8.78 -22.12 -29.16
CA ASN A 211 7.57 -21.78 -28.44
C ASN A 211 7.85 -21.68 -26.93
N PRO A 212 7.33 -20.67 -26.24
CA PRO A 212 7.55 -20.53 -24.81
C PRO A 212 6.86 -21.66 -24.03
N GLN A 213 7.52 -22.11 -22.97
CA GLN A 213 6.83 -22.75 -21.85
C GLN A 213 6.25 -21.64 -20.96
N SER A 214 5.04 -21.81 -20.46
CA SER A 214 4.44 -20.86 -19.52
C SER A 214 3.85 -21.59 -18.32
N THR A 215 3.87 -20.93 -17.17
CA THR A 215 3.33 -21.48 -15.92
C THR A 215 2.94 -20.35 -14.97
N ILE A 216 2.00 -20.62 -14.07
CA ILE A 216 1.59 -19.69 -13.03
C ILE A 216 2.44 -19.95 -11.79
N VAL A 217 3.01 -18.89 -11.20
CA VAL A 217 3.79 -18.98 -9.98
C VAL A 217 2.90 -19.47 -8.83
N PRO A 218 3.16 -20.66 -8.26
CA PRO A 218 2.37 -21.23 -7.17
C PRO A 218 2.67 -20.56 -5.82
N GLU A 219 2.04 -21.03 -4.75
CA GLU A 219 2.15 -20.43 -3.41
C GLU A 219 3.57 -20.46 -2.82
N ASP A 220 4.35 -21.50 -3.12
CA ASP A 220 5.76 -21.62 -2.71
C ASP A 220 6.71 -20.74 -3.55
N GLY A 221 6.17 -20.07 -4.58
CA GLY A 221 6.91 -19.15 -5.44
C GLY A 221 7.88 -19.81 -6.40
N ILE A 222 7.94 -21.14 -6.50
CA ILE A 222 8.91 -21.85 -7.32
C ILE A 222 8.22 -22.51 -8.50
N VAL A 223 8.73 -22.27 -9.70
CA VAL A 223 8.28 -22.93 -10.92
C VAL A 223 9.41 -23.71 -11.56
N ALA A 224 9.07 -24.77 -12.29
CA ALA A 224 10.05 -25.60 -13.00
C ALA A 224 9.84 -25.49 -14.51
N PHE A 225 10.93 -25.33 -15.25
CA PHE A 225 10.97 -25.41 -16.71
C PHE A 225 11.88 -26.56 -17.13
N GLY A 226 11.58 -27.15 -18.29
CA GLY A 226 12.46 -28.18 -18.87
C GLY A 226 13.84 -27.62 -19.16
N CYS A 227 14.88 -28.42 -18.92
CA CYS A 227 16.25 -28.02 -19.22
C CYS A 227 16.48 -27.72 -20.71
N PRO A 228 17.15 -26.61 -21.05
CA PRO A 228 17.47 -26.32 -22.44
C PRO A 228 18.47 -27.35 -23.00
N PRO A 229 18.39 -27.74 -24.28
CA PRO A 229 19.39 -28.59 -24.92
C PRO A 229 20.79 -27.96 -24.92
N GLU A 230 21.81 -28.74 -25.28
CA GLU A 230 23.17 -28.22 -25.45
C GLU A 230 23.25 -27.15 -26.56
N GLY A 231 23.93 -26.03 -26.27
CA GLY A 231 23.98 -24.87 -27.17
C GLY A 231 22.72 -24.00 -27.15
N TRP A 232 21.84 -24.19 -26.15
CA TRP A 232 20.62 -23.39 -25.93
C TRP A 232 20.58 -22.83 -24.51
N TYR A 233 19.82 -21.76 -24.34
CA TYR A 233 19.49 -21.17 -23.05
C TYR A 233 18.00 -20.81 -22.98
N LEU A 234 17.46 -20.77 -21.77
CA LEU A 234 16.13 -20.23 -21.48
C LEU A 234 16.26 -18.73 -21.23
N GLU A 235 15.35 -17.95 -21.80
CA GLU A 235 15.12 -16.55 -21.47
C GLU A 235 13.72 -16.36 -20.94
N GLY A 236 13.63 -15.69 -19.80
CA GLY A 236 12.44 -15.58 -19.00
C GLY A 236 11.75 -14.23 -19.04
N LYS A 237 10.41 -14.23 -19.05
CA LYS A 237 9.59 -13.02 -18.89
C LYS A 237 8.41 -13.26 -17.96
N GLY A 238 8.07 -12.26 -17.15
CA GLY A 238 6.89 -12.27 -16.29
C GLY A 238 5.76 -11.40 -16.85
N ASN A 239 4.52 -11.87 -16.69
CA ASN A 239 3.31 -11.11 -16.93
C ASN A 239 2.39 -11.19 -15.73
N LEU A 240 1.69 -10.10 -15.45
CA LEU A 240 0.57 -10.11 -14.54
C LEU A 240 -0.68 -10.53 -15.32
N PRO A 241 -1.27 -11.71 -15.04
CA PRO A 241 -2.40 -12.19 -15.81
C PRO A 241 -3.63 -11.31 -15.59
N GLU A 242 -4.47 -11.27 -16.61
CA GLU A 242 -5.82 -10.73 -16.50
C GLU A 242 -6.63 -11.60 -15.53
N THR A 243 -7.49 -10.95 -14.76
CA THR A 243 -8.39 -11.63 -13.84
C THR A 243 -9.81 -11.18 -14.11
N ARG A 244 -10.77 -11.78 -13.42
CA ARG A 244 -12.15 -11.30 -13.44
C ARG A 244 -12.33 -9.88 -12.87
N TYR A 245 -11.33 -9.34 -12.18
CA TYR A 245 -11.39 -8.03 -11.53
C TYR A 245 -10.62 -6.98 -12.31
N VAL A 246 -9.45 -7.31 -12.86
CA VAL A 246 -8.57 -6.37 -13.57
C VAL A 246 -8.09 -6.90 -14.92
N VAL A 247 -7.96 -6.00 -15.89
CA VAL A 247 -7.37 -6.22 -17.22
C VAL A 247 -6.31 -5.18 -17.53
N GLY A 248 -5.53 -5.42 -18.58
CA GLY A 248 -4.37 -4.59 -18.90
C GLY A 248 -3.11 -5.35 -18.51
N ARG A 249 -2.54 -6.05 -19.48
CA ARG A 249 -1.29 -6.78 -19.30
C ARG A 249 -0.16 -5.78 -19.06
N SER A 250 0.37 -5.77 -17.87
CA SER A 250 1.65 -5.13 -17.57
C SER A 250 2.73 -6.19 -17.66
N TRP A 251 3.67 -6.00 -18.60
CA TRP A 251 4.90 -6.79 -18.62
C TRP A 251 5.72 -6.37 -17.41
N VAL A 252 5.73 -7.21 -16.38
CA VAL A 252 6.61 -6.98 -15.24
C VAL A 252 7.85 -7.78 -15.51
N ILE A 253 8.89 -7.06 -15.94
CA ILE A 253 10.17 -7.67 -16.29
C ILE A 253 10.92 -7.88 -14.98
N PRO A 254 11.08 -9.14 -14.59
CA PRO A 254 12.44 -9.54 -14.31
C PRO A 254 12.93 -10.45 -15.43
N TYR A 255 13.89 -9.91 -16.16
CA TYR A 255 14.65 -10.65 -17.16
C TYR A 255 15.46 -11.71 -16.42
N TRP A 256 15.24 -12.97 -16.75
CA TRP A 256 16.07 -14.06 -16.26
C TRP A 256 16.57 -14.90 -17.43
N TRP A 257 17.69 -15.56 -17.23
CA TRP A 257 18.20 -16.51 -18.20
C TRP A 257 18.82 -17.70 -17.46
N ALA A 258 18.76 -18.87 -18.09
CA ALA A 258 19.34 -20.08 -17.56
C ALA A 258 19.93 -20.93 -18.68
N GLY A 259 21.19 -21.33 -18.54
CA GLY A 259 21.82 -22.29 -19.44
C GLY A 259 21.61 -23.72 -18.97
N ARG A 260 22.08 -24.69 -19.75
CA ARG A 260 22.06 -26.10 -19.34
C ARG A 260 22.85 -26.37 -18.04
N SER A 261 23.85 -25.55 -17.73
CA SER A 261 24.62 -25.64 -16.47
C SER A 261 23.82 -25.25 -15.22
N ASP A 262 22.64 -24.63 -15.39
CA ASP A 262 21.73 -24.24 -14.32
C ASP A 262 20.65 -25.29 -14.03
N CYS A 263 20.65 -26.38 -14.78
CA CYS A 263 19.81 -27.54 -14.55
C CYS A 263 20.02 -28.14 -13.16
N GLY A 264 18.93 -28.47 -12.47
CA GLY A 264 18.92 -28.89 -11.07
C GLY A 264 19.23 -27.78 -10.07
N ARG A 265 19.29 -26.50 -10.50
CA ARG A 265 19.51 -25.34 -9.63
C ARG A 265 18.28 -24.44 -9.58
N LEU A 266 18.16 -23.73 -8.46
CA LEU A 266 17.16 -22.68 -8.26
C LEU A 266 17.73 -21.32 -8.68
N LYS A 267 17.06 -20.65 -9.60
CA LYS A 267 17.31 -19.26 -10.01
C LYS A 267 16.30 -18.36 -9.30
N ILE A 268 16.80 -17.34 -8.60
CA ILE A 268 15.93 -16.36 -7.95
C ILE A 268 15.73 -15.16 -8.87
N VAL A 269 14.47 -14.74 -9.00
CA VAL A 269 14.00 -13.72 -9.93
C VAL A 269 13.19 -12.68 -9.13
N ASP A 270 13.73 -11.47 -9.03
CA ASP A 270 13.16 -10.39 -8.22
C ASP A 270 12.23 -9.50 -9.06
N VAL A 271 10.94 -9.52 -8.74
CA VAL A 271 9.87 -8.72 -9.35
C VAL A 271 9.82 -7.34 -8.72
N GLU A 272 9.61 -6.31 -9.53
CA GLU A 272 9.45 -4.94 -9.04
C GLU A 272 8.14 -4.80 -8.24
N PRO A 273 8.22 -4.46 -6.93
CA PRO A 273 7.04 -4.40 -6.07
C PRO A 273 6.03 -3.35 -6.53
N ASP A 274 6.52 -2.26 -7.15
CA ASP A 274 5.69 -1.15 -7.64
C ASP A 274 4.70 -1.58 -8.73
N TRP A 275 4.92 -2.71 -9.40
CA TRP A 275 3.97 -3.29 -10.34
C TRP A 275 3.15 -4.44 -9.74
N TYR A 276 3.84 -5.37 -9.07
CA TYR A 276 3.20 -6.59 -8.59
C TYR A 276 2.23 -6.33 -7.43
N VAL A 277 2.61 -5.48 -6.48
CA VAL A 277 1.80 -5.21 -5.28
C VAL A 277 0.47 -4.52 -5.63
N PRO A 278 0.44 -3.46 -6.47
CA PRO A 278 -0.83 -2.86 -6.91
C PRO A 278 -1.78 -3.85 -7.60
N TRP A 279 -1.28 -4.68 -8.52
CA TRP A 279 -2.09 -5.70 -9.20
C TRP A 279 -2.63 -6.75 -8.23
N ARG A 280 -1.77 -7.29 -7.35
CA ARG A 280 -2.16 -8.25 -6.33
C ARG A 280 -3.25 -7.68 -5.43
N HIS A 281 -3.10 -6.44 -5.01
CA HIS A 281 -4.07 -5.77 -4.13
C HIS A 281 -5.38 -5.44 -4.82
N LEU A 282 -5.38 -5.06 -6.10
CA LEU A 282 -6.62 -4.92 -6.87
C LEU A 282 -7.38 -6.24 -6.98
N ASN A 283 -6.67 -7.37 -7.13
CA ASN A 283 -7.30 -8.69 -7.16
C ASN A 283 -7.90 -9.08 -5.81
N ILE A 284 -7.12 -8.97 -4.73
CA ILE A 284 -7.59 -9.31 -3.37
C ILE A 284 -8.75 -8.40 -2.96
N GLY A 285 -8.57 -7.08 -3.14
CA GLY A 285 -9.59 -6.09 -2.82
C GLY A 285 -10.86 -6.29 -3.65
N GLY A 286 -10.71 -6.46 -4.97
CA GLY A 286 -11.83 -6.68 -5.89
C GLY A 286 -12.63 -7.94 -5.55
N GLU A 287 -11.95 -9.04 -5.20
CA GLU A 287 -12.61 -10.27 -4.75
C GLU A 287 -13.42 -10.06 -3.47
N ARG A 288 -12.79 -9.50 -2.44
CA ARG A 288 -13.44 -9.26 -1.14
C ARG A 288 -14.63 -8.33 -1.27
N ILE A 289 -14.45 -7.21 -1.97
CA ILE A 289 -15.52 -6.24 -2.26
C ILE A 289 -16.68 -6.91 -3.01
N SER A 290 -16.39 -7.63 -4.10
CA SER A 290 -17.45 -8.27 -4.89
C SER A 290 -18.18 -9.37 -4.14
N LYS A 291 -17.47 -10.13 -3.30
CA LYS A 291 -18.07 -11.15 -2.42
C LYS A 291 -18.97 -10.49 -1.38
N HIS A 292 -18.52 -9.43 -0.72
CA HIS A 292 -19.29 -8.67 0.27
C HIS A 292 -20.60 -8.12 -0.28
N PHE A 293 -20.53 -7.52 -1.47
CA PHE A 293 -21.71 -6.93 -2.12
C PHE A 293 -22.54 -7.94 -2.91
N TRP A 294 -22.07 -9.18 -3.10
CA TRP A 294 -22.60 -10.15 -4.07
C TRP A 294 -22.85 -9.52 -5.46
N HIS A 295 -21.96 -8.60 -5.85
CA HIS A 295 -22.04 -7.88 -7.10
C HIS A 295 -20.68 -7.89 -7.77
N TYR A 296 -20.69 -8.32 -9.03
CA TYR A 296 -19.51 -8.36 -9.87
C TYR A 296 -19.66 -7.36 -10.99
N ARG A 297 -18.54 -6.77 -11.41
CA ARG A 297 -18.49 -6.06 -12.69
C ARG A 297 -18.63 -7.09 -13.82
N GLU A 298 -19.38 -6.75 -14.85
CA GLU A 298 -19.47 -7.58 -16.07
C GLU A 298 -18.13 -7.62 -16.80
N ASN A 299 -17.43 -6.49 -16.83
CA ASN A 299 -16.10 -6.37 -17.40
C ASN A 299 -15.07 -6.01 -16.31
N PRO A 300 -13.91 -6.68 -16.26
CA PRO A 300 -12.79 -6.26 -15.42
C PRO A 300 -12.35 -4.83 -15.73
N VAL A 301 -11.73 -4.16 -14.76
CA VAL A 301 -11.27 -2.77 -14.90
C VAL A 301 -9.87 -2.70 -15.49
N ASP A 302 -9.60 -1.78 -16.42
CA ASP A 302 -8.22 -1.53 -16.86
C ASP A 302 -7.42 -0.94 -15.70
N TRP A 303 -6.11 -1.18 -15.64
CA TRP A 303 -5.27 -0.60 -14.60
C TRP A 303 -3.90 -0.15 -15.09
N SER A 304 -3.24 0.67 -14.28
CA SER A 304 -1.87 1.14 -14.52
C SER A 304 -1.24 1.61 -13.22
N VAL A 305 0.09 1.70 -13.24
CA VAL A 305 0.86 2.35 -12.18
C VAL A 305 1.37 3.69 -12.68
N ASN A 306 1.26 4.72 -11.85
CA ASN A 306 1.92 6.00 -12.06
C ASN A 306 3.12 6.13 -11.10
N PHE A 307 4.30 6.27 -11.69
CA PHE A 307 5.57 6.43 -10.97
C PHE A 307 5.83 7.89 -10.56
N ASP A 308 5.09 8.84 -11.11
CA ASP A 308 5.16 10.22 -10.68
C ASP A 308 4.54 10.36 -9.28
N LYS A 309 5.39 10.75 -8.32
CA LYS A 309 5.00 10.90 -6.91
C LYS A 309 4.02 12.04 -6.68
N SER A 310 3.84 12.96 -7.63
CA SER A 310 2.85 14.04 -7.55
C SER A 310 1.42 13.59 -7.81
N TYR A 311 1.23 12.41 -8.41
CA TYR A 311 -0.09 11.89 -8.74
C TYR A 311 -0.70 11.10 -7.59
N THR A 312 -2.00 11.33 -7.37
CA THR A 312 -2.87 10.51 -6.52
C THR A 312 -3.33 9.26 -7.27
N SER A 313 -3.64 8.20 -6.52
CA SER A 313 -4.42 7.10 -7.05
C SER A 313 -5.81 7.60 -7.45
N ARG A 314 -6.37 7.03 -8.52
CA ARG A 314 -7.69 7.43 -9.03
C ARG A 314 -8.31 6.38 -9.92
N TYR A 315 -9.63 6.32 -9.92
CA TYR A 315 -10.44 5.68 -10.96
C TYR A 315 -10.95 6.71 -11.98
N ASN A 316 -10.72 6.46 -13.27
CA ASN A 316 -11.26 7.26 -14.35
C ASN A 316 -12.49 6.56 -14.97
N PRO A 317 -13.71 7.10 -14.82
CA PRO A 317 -14.91 6.49 -15.38
C PRO A 317 -14.98 6.54 -16.91
N ILE A 318 -14.35 7.52 -17.56
CA ILE A 318 -14.38 7.66 -19.04
C ILE A 318 -13.62 6.50 -19.67
N THR A 319 -12.40 6.25 -19.19
CA THR A 319 -11.54 5.18 -19.72
C THR A 319 -11.74 3.85 -19.01
N ASP A 320 -12.61 3.80 -17.99
CA ASP A 320 -12.80 2.66 -17.09
C ASP A 320 -11.47 2.09 -16.58
N LYS A 321 -10.62 2.98 -16.05
CA LYS A 321 -9.23 2.67 -15.71
C LYS A 321 -8.89 3.11 -14.30
N ILE A 322 -8.25 2.24 -13.53
CA ILE A 322 -7.61 2.58 -12.26
C ILE A 322 -6.14 2.93 -12.51
N THR A 323 -5.70 4.07 -11.98
CA THR A 323 -4.28 4.42 -11.90
C THR A 323 -3.87 4.43 -10.45
N LEU A 324 -2.94 3.56 -10.06
CA LEU A 324 -2.40 3.50 -8.71
C LEU A 324 -1.03 4.16 -8.66
N ARG A 325 -0.74 4.88 -7.58
CA ARG A 325 0.60 5.42 -7.33
C ARG A 325 1.58 4.29 -6.97
N ALA A 326 2.80 4.32 -7.52
CA ALA A 326 3.84 3.32 -7.22
C ALA A 326 4.29 3.29 -5.75
N SER A 327 4.27 4.46 -5.07
CA SER A 327 4.96 4.66 -3.79
C SER A 327 4.08 4.53 -2.54
N PHE A 328 3.44 3.36 -2.36
CA PHE A 328 2.84 3.04 -1.08
C PHE A 328 3.91 2.61 -0.08
N THR A 329 3.92 3.21 1.10
CA THR A 329 4.91 2.92 2.15
C THR A 329 4.52 1.75 3.06
N ARG A 330 3.25 1.31 3.03
CA ARG A 330 2.74 0.16 3.80
C ARG A 330 1.83 -0.72 2.93
N GLU A 331 1.89 -2.04 3.14
CA GLU A 331 1.11 -3.03 2.36
C GLU A 331 -0.40 -2.89 2.60
N ASP A 332 -0.82 -2.71 3.86
CA ASP A 332 -2.20 -2.50 4.26
C ASP A 332 -2.80 -1.22 3.63
N GLN A 333 -2.03 -0.13 3.63
CA GLN A 333 -2.41 1.10 2.95
C GLN A 333 -2.53 0.92 1.43
N ALA A 334 -1.59 0.21 0.81
CA ALA A 334 -1.67 -0.09 -0.62
C ALA A 334 -2.91 -0.91 -0.97
N LEU A 335 -3.25 -1.90 -0.13
CA LEU A 335 -4.45 -2.72 -0.29
C LEU A 335 -5.72 -1.89 -0.12
N TYR A 336 -5.79 -1.04 0.90
CA TYR A 336 -6.90 -0.12 1.12
C TYR A 336 -7.10 0.82 -0.07
N VAL A 337 -6.03 1.43 -0.58
CA VAL A 337 -6.13 2.37 -1.71
C VAL A 337 -6.56 1.63 -2.99
N ALA A 338 -5.99 0.46 -3.28
CA ALA A 338 -6.44 -0.35 -4.41
C ALA A 338 -7.92 -0.73 -4.29
N SER A 339 -8.35 -1.12 -3.09
CA SER A 339 -9.74 -1.45 -2.76
C SER A 339 -10.67 -0.24 -2.89
N HIS A 340 -10.22 0.94 -2.47
CA HIS A 340 -10.95 2.20 -2.61
C HIS A 340 -11.18 2.55 -4.08
N GLU A 341 -10.15 2.52 -4.92
CA GLU A 341 -10.31 2.77 -6.36
C GLU A 341 -11.18 1.71 -7.04
N TYR A 342 -11.07 0.44 -6.62
CA TYR A 342 -11.95 -0.62 -7.09
C TYR A 342 -13.42 -0.37 -6.67
N GLY A 343 -13.65 0.19 -5.48
CA GLY A 343 -14.96 0.63 -5.01
C GLY A 343 -15.61 1.64 -5.96
N HIS A 344 -14.87 2.66 -6.39
CA HIS A 344 -15.31 3.59 -7.43
C HIS A 344 -15.67 2.86 -8.74
N ALA A 345 -14.82 1.91 -9.14
CA ALA A 345 -14.99 1.15 -10.37
C ALA A 345 -16.24 0.23 -10.33
N LEU A 346 -16.50 -0.41 -9.19
CA LEU A 346 -17.71 -1.21 -8.95
C LEU A 346 -18.95 -0.31 -8.94
N HIS A 347 -18.88 0.83 -8.24
CA HIS A 347 -19.98 1.79 -8.18
C HIS A 347 -20.38 2.25 -9.59
N HIS A 348 -19.39 2.58 -10.42
CA HIS A 348 -19.63 3.03 -11.79
C HIS A 348 -20.30 1.96 -12.66
N LYS A 349 -19.76 0.73 -12.71
CA LYS A 349 -20.19 -0.26 -13.71
C LYS A 349 -21.22 -1.26 -13.19
N ALA A 350 -21.21 -1.61 -11.90
CA ALA A 350 -22.07 -2.64 -11.35
C ALA A 350 -23.27 -2.09 -10.54
N LEU A 351 -23.09 -0.95 -9.87
CA LEU A 351 -24.10 -0.40 -8.93
C LEU A 351 -24.87 0.81 -9.49
N GLY A 352 -24.85 0.96 -10.81
CA GLY A 352 -25.72 1.92 -11.49
C GLY A 352 -25.09 3.29 -11.76
N GLY A 353 -23.77 3.44 -11.73
CA GLY A 353 -23.08 4.60 -12.32
C GLY A 353 -22.63 5.66 -11.32
N LEU A 354 -21.44 6.23 -11.55
CA LEU A 354 -21.00 7.47 -10.90
C LEU A 354 -21.78 8.64 -11.50
N TRP A 355 -22.11 9.61 -10.66
CA TRP A 355 -22.90 10.77 -11.08
C TRP A 355 -21.99 11.93 -11.40
N TRP A 356 -22.37 12.69 -12.43
CA TRP A 356 -21.73 13.95 -12.71
C TRP A 356 -22.04 14.94 -11.57
N THR A 357 -20.99 15.43 -10.93
CA THR A 357 -21.05 16.34 -9.77
C THR A 357 -21.14 17.82 -10.17
N GLY A 358 -21.08 18.14 -11.46
CA GLY A 358 -20.88 19.50 -11.98
C GLY A 358 -21.87 20.55 -11.48
N ASP A 359 -21.32 21.62 -10.90
CA ASP A 359 -21.93 22.96 -10.81
C ASP A 359 -21.30 23.94 -11.82
N ARG A 360 -20.34 23.50 -12.64
CA ARG A 360 -19.80 24.29 -13.75
C ARG A 360 -19.89 23.54 -15.06
N SER A 361 -20.74 24.06 -15.92
CA SER A 361 -20.74 23.77 -17.34
C SER A 361 -19.34 24.07 -17.92
N TRP A 362 -18.95 23.28 -18.91
CA TRP A 362 -17.81 23.46 -19.84
C TRP A 362 -16.49 22.73 -19.53
N ASP A 363 -16.10 22.49 -18.28
CA ASP A 363 -14.91 21.65 -18.01
C ASP A 363 -15.29 20.17 -17.90
N PHE A 364 -15.36 19.52 -19.05
CA PHE A 364 -15.57 18.07 -19.21
C PHE A 364 -14.54 17.21 -18.43
N TRP A 365 -13.47 17.83 -17.95
CA TRP A 365 -12.38 17.20 -17.19
C TRP A 365 -12.55 17.29 -15.68
N ASP A 366 -13.43 18.17 -15.18
CA ASP A 366 -13.65 18.33 -13.74
C ASP A 366 -14.81 17.44 -13.28
N TRP A 367 -14.52 16.14 -13.19
CA TRP A 367 -15.39 15.16 -12.53
C TRP A 367 -15.36 15.35 -11.00
N GLY A 368 -15.45 16.61 -10.55
CA GLY A 368 -15.68 17.23 -9.23
C GLY A 368 -15.22 16.56 -7.93
N CYS A 369 -14.43 15.49 -8.00
CA CYS A 369 -13.77 14.86 -6.86
C CYS A 369 -12.25 14.70 -7.03
N PHE A 370 -11.68 15.13 -8.15
CA PHE A 370 -10.32 14.78 -8.56
C PHE A 370 -9.20 15.56 -7.86
N SER A 371 -9.49 16.74 -7.31
CA SER A 371 -8.53 17.49 -6.49
C SER A 371 -9.27 18.48 -5.61
N HIS A 372 -9.48 18.14 -4.36
CA HIS A 372 -9.85 19.14 -3.36
C HIS A 372 -8.89 19.06 -2.20
N GLN A 373 -8.44 20.25 -1.80
CA GLN A 373 -7.90 20.44 -0.47
C GLN A 373 -9.06 20.27 0.52
N LEU A 374 -8.72 19.85 1.74
CA LEU A 374 -9.63 19.37 2.80
C LEU A 374 -10.77 20.33 3.22
N ASP A 375 -10.86 21.53 2.63
CA ASP A 375 -11.55 22.70 3.17
C ASP A 375 -12.63 23.25 2.26
N ASP A 376 -12.67 22.81 1.01
CA ASP A 376 -13.68 23.26 0.06
C ASP A 376 -15.03 22.62 0.40
N ASP A 377 -16.12 23.38 0.24
CA ASP A 377 -17.50 22.92 0.44
C ASP A 377 -17.79 21.70 -0.47
N ILE A 378 -17.50 20.50 0.02
CA ILE A 378 -17.73 19.25 -0.71
C ILE A 378 -19.24 19.15 -0.97
N SER A 379 -19.63 19.06 -2.25
CA SER A 379 -21.02 18.73 -2.55
C SER A 379 -21.35 17.37 -1.92
N VAL A 380 -22.50 17.25 -1.26
CA VAL A 380 -22.99 15.98 -0.64
C VAL A 380 -23.02 14.81 -1.65
N ARG A 381 -22.91 15.09 -2.95
CA ARG A 381 -22.71 14.11 -4.01
C ARG A 381 -21.34 13.46 -3.95
N CYS A 382 -20.28 14.27 -3.86
CA CYS A 382 -18.91 13.78 -3.78
C CYS A 382 -18.68 13.01 -2.48
N ALA A 383 -19.22 13.51 -1.37
CA ALA A 383 -19.23 12.81 -0.08
C ALA A 383 -19.77 11.37 -0.19
N LEU A 384 -20.85 11.18 -0.95
CA LEU A 384 -21.42 9.85 -1.18
C LEU A 384 -20.48 8.96 -2.02
N LEU A 385 -19.90 9.51 -3.08
CA LEU A 385 -19.01 8.78 -3.98
C LEU A 385 -17.75 8.31 -3.25
N GLU A 386 -17.04 9.25 -2.61
CA GLU A 386 -15.81 8.97 -1.89
C GLU A 386 -16.07 8.16 -0.61
N GLY A 387 -17.15 8.43 0.12
CA GLY A 387 -17.51 7.66 1.31
C GLY A 387 -17.83 6.20 1.00
N PHE A 388 -18.54 5.92 -0.10
CA PHE A 388 -18.73 4.54 -0.56
C PHE A 388 -17.40 3.87 -0.93
N ALA A 389 -16.51 4.58 -1.61
CA ALA A 389 -15.20 4.05 -1.96
C ALA A 389 -14.31 3.83 -0.72
N GLN A 390 -14.37 4.70 0.29
CA GLN A 390 -13.69 4.51 1.57
C GLN A 390 -14.19 3.26 2.29
N TYR A 391 -15.52 3.08 2.35
CA TYR A 391 -16.13 1.86 2.88
C TYR A 391 -15.68 0.61 2.12
N ALA A 392 -15.70 0.61 0.78
CA ALA A 392 -15.15 -0.47 -0.03
C ALA A 392 -13.65 -0.71 0.25
N GLY A 393 -12.90 0.36 0.53
CA GLY A 393 -11.52 0.32 1.02
C GLY A 393 -11.37 -0.52 2.29
N VAL A 394 -12.20 -0.28 3.31
CA VAL A 394 -12.23 -1.04 4.57
C VAL A 394 -12.52 -2.51 4.32
N ILE A 395 -13.57 -2.81 3.54
CA ILE A 395 -13.97 -4.19 3.20
C ILE A 395 -12.84 -4.92 2.46
N GLY A 396 -12.30 -4.33 1.41
CA GLY A 396 -11.25 -4.96 0.59
C GLY A 396 -9.94 -5.18 1.34
N SER A 397 -9.67 -4.37 2.36
CA SER A 397 -8.46 -4.43 3.19
C SER A 397 -8.61 -5.19 4.51
N ASP A 398 -9.69 -5.96 4.68
CA ASP A 398 -9.92 -6.79 5.87
C ASP A 398 -10.03 -5.97 7.18
N GLY A 399 -10.69 -4.82 7.11
CA GLY A 399 -10.88 -3.94 8.27
C GLY A 399 -9.73 -2.97 8.54
N TYR A 400 -8.77 -2.81 7.62
CA TYR A 400 -7.79 -1.72 7.78
C TYR A 400 -8.52 -0.37 7.79
N ARG A 401 -8.25 0.44 8.82
CA ARG A 401 -8.95 1.70 9.17
C ARG A 401 -10.39 1.55 9.65
N ARG A 402 -10.87 0.34 9.92
CA ARG A 402 -12.21 0.13 10.48
C ARG A 402 -12.45 0.94 11.76
N GLU A 403 -11.50 0.87 12.70
CA GLU A 403 -11.51 1.64 13.96
C GLU A 403 -11.63 3.15 13.75
N CYS A 404 -11.19 3.66 12.59
CA CYS A 404 -11.31 5.07 12.27
C CYS A 404 -12.73 5.50 11.94
N PHE A 405 -13.54 4.57 11.42
CA PHE A 405 -14.92 4.82 11.05
C PHE A 405 -15.86 4.53 12.22
N GLU A 406 -15.60 3.46 12.97
CA GLU A 406 -16.28 3.12 14.24
C GLU A 406 -16.27 4.30 15.25
N HIS A 407 -15.17 5.08 15.30
CA HIS A 407 -15.09 6.24 16.19
C HIS A 407 -16.00 7.43 15.79
N PHE A 408 -16.46 7.51 14.54
CA PHE A 408 -17.43 8.56 14.15
C PHE A 408 -18.82 8.30 14.75
N GLY A 409 -19.13 7.07 15.20
CA GLY A 409 -20.41 6.73 15.81
C GLY A 409 -20.48 6.96 17.33
N ASP A 410 -19.34 6.90 18.05
CA ASP A 410 -19.30 6.91 19.52
C ASP A 410 -18.41 8.03 20.10
N PRO A 411 -18.99 9.19 20.51
CA PRO A 411 -18.24 10.29 21.11
C PRO A 411 -17.69 9.98 22.52
N THR A 412 -18.01 8.81 23.09
CA THR A 412 -17.60 8.41 24.45
C THR A 412 -16.39 7.49 24.47
N LYS A 413 -15.99 6.91 23.33
CA LYS A 413 -14.72 6.17 23.22
C LYS A 413 -13.57 7.18 23.23
N PRO A 414 -12.71 7.20 24.28
CA PRO A 414 -11.56 8.09 24.29
C PRO A 414 -10.67 7.72 23.12
N VAL A 415 -10.47 8.70 22.23
CA VAL A 415 -9.56 8.61 21.09
C VAL A 415 -8.20 8.14 21.60
N ARG A 416 -7.89 6.87 21.36
CA ARG A 416 -6.59 6.33 21.73
C ARG A 416 -5.60 6.82 20.69
N ASP A 417 -4.77 7.80 21.06
CA ASP A 417 -3.58 8.23 20.30
C ASP A 417 -2.63 7.07 19.95
N SER A 418 -2.83 5.90 20.55
CA SER A 418 -2.06 4.68 20.31
C SER A 418 -2.47 3.88 19.07
N ILE A 419 -3.53 4.21 18.32
CA ILE A 419 -3.91 3.47 17.11
C ILE A 419 -2.91 3.80 15.98
N PRO A 420 -2.06 2.85 15.50
CA PRO A 420 -1.02 3.12 14.51
C PRO A 420 -1.58 3.47 13.12
N GLY A 421 -1.82 4.75 12.88
CA GLY A 421 -2.49 5.23 11.67
C GLY A 421 -3.65 6.18 11.96
N TRP A 422 -4.00 6.41 13.22
CA TRP A 422 -5.01 7.40 13.61
C TRP A 422 -4.68 8.82 13.12
N ARG A 423 -3.40 9.22 13.09
CA ARG A 423 -2.97 10.46 12.42
C ARG A 423 -3.29 10.51 10.92
N LEU A 424 -3.61 9.39 10.27
CA LEU A 424 -4.10 9.37 8.88
C LEU A 424 -5.63 9.43 8.78
N CYS A 425 -6.33 9.08 9.87
CA CYS A 425 -7.78 9.14 10.00
C CYS A 425 -8.24 10.51 10.47
N ARG A 426 -7.49 11.11 11.41
CA ARG A 426 -7.65 12.49 11.83
C ARG A 426 -7.00 13.48 10.87
N LYS A 427 -5.87 13.06 10.24
CA LYS A 427 -4.80 13.91 9.67
C LYS A 427 -5.19 15.36 9.82
N GLU A 428 -4.95 15.83 11.04
CA GLU A 428 -5.37 17.13 11.54
C GLU A 428 -5.28 18.07 10.38
N ALA A 429 -6.46 18.36 9.86
CA ALA A 429 -6.65 19.32 8.82
C ALA A 429 -5.97 20.57 9.41
N PRO A 430 -4.77 20.97 8.91
CA PRO A 430 -3.80 21.74 9.69
C PRO A 430 -4.49 22.90 10.39
N HIS A 431 -4.56 22.83 11.72
CA HIS A 431 -5.22 23.81 12.59
C HIS A 431 -6.53 24.41 12.05
N GLY A 432 -7.63 23.64 12.08
CA GLY A 432 -9.00 24.20 12.04
C GLY A 432 -9.88 23.77 10.86
N GLN A 433 -9.47 22.82 10.04
CA GLN A 433 -10.34 22.29 8.98
C GLN A 433 -11.24 21.16 9.53
N LYS A 434 -12.50 21.15 9.09
CA LYS A 434 -13.57 20.29 9.62
C LYS A 434 -13.33 18.82 9.23
N PRO A 435 -13.80 17.84 10.03
CA PRO A 435 -13.75 16.43 9.63
C PRO A 435 -14.39 16.21 8.25
N LYS A 436 -13.90 15.22 7.51
CA LYS A 436 -14.33 15.01 6.13
C LYS A 436 -15.68 14.30 6.08
N ILE A 437 -16.69 14.90 5.44
CA ILE A 437 -18.04 14.34 5.29
C ILE A 437 -18.06 12.95 4.61
N GLU A 438 -17.11 12.64 3.73
CA GLU A 438 -16.91 11.30 3.13
C GLU A 438 -16.65 10.20 4.18
N GLY A 439 -15.91 10.53 5.25
CA GLY A 439 -15.62 9.57 6.32
C GLY A 439 -16.86 9.18 7.12
N HIS A 440 -17.74 10.14 7.37
CA HIS A 440 -19.04 9.88 8.02
C HIS A 440 -19.96 9.03 7.15
N VAL A 441 -19.90 9.19 5.82
CA VAL A 441 -20.62 8.31 4.90
C VAL A 441 -20.05 6.89 4.92
N ALA A 442 -18.73 6.75 4.99
CA ALA A 442 -18.10 5.43 5.12
C ALA A 442 -18.47 4.75 6.44
N ALA A 443 -18.47 5.51 7.55
CA ALA A 443 -18.93 5.06 8.86
C ALA A 443 -20.39 4.60 8.84
N LEU A 444 -21.29 5.40 8.25
CA LEU A 444 -22.67 4.96 8.04
C LEU A 444 -22.74 3.59 7.35
N PHE A 445 -22.01 3.37 6.25
CA PHE A 445 -22.05 2.06 5.59
C PHE A 445 -21.43 0.94 6.41
N LEU A 446 -20.45 1.25 7.24
CA LEU A 446 -19.82 0.28 8.12
C LEU A 446 -20.81 -0.17 9.19
N ASP A 447 -21.35 0.76 9.98
CA ASP A 447 -22.36 0.54 11.04
C ASP A 447 -23.60 -0.19 10.48
N LEU A 448 -23.99 0.11 9.24
CA LEU A 448 -25.09 -0.59 8.58
C LEU A 448 -24.76 -2.05 8.23
N THR A 449 -23.54 -2.55 8.35
CA THR A 449 -23.19 -3.87 7.79
C THR A 449 -22.35 -4.77 8.66
N ASP A 450 -21.80 -4.26 9.75
CA ASP A 450 -20.67 -4.90 10.42
C ASP A 450 -21.06 -5.63 11.72
N ALA A 451 -22.35 -5.60 12.07
CA ALA A 451 -23.00 -6.42 13.11
C ALA A 451 -22.44 -6.24 14.53
N ASP A 452 -21.55 -5.29 14.71
CA ASP A 452 -20.87 -5.12 15.98
C ASP A 452 -21.80 -4.42 16.98
N ASN A 453 -21.57 -4.69 18.27
CA ASN A 453 -22.37 -4.12 19.35
C ASN A 453 -21.89 -2.72 19.71
N GLU A 454 -21.45 -1.91 18.73
CA GLU A 454 -21.04 -0.56 19.04
C GLU A 454 -22.24 0.29 19.48
N ARG A 455 -21.99 1.28 20.33
CA ARG A 455 -23.03 2.15 20.88
C ARG A 455 -23.48 3.13 19.78
N GLY A 456 -24.24 2.64 18.80
CA GLY A 456 -24.58 3.35 17.57
C GLY A 456 -25.09 2.43 16.46
N ASP A 457 -24.78 1.13 16.55
CA ASP A 457 -25.21 0.10 15.62
C ASP A 457 -26.56 -0.44 16.08
N TRP A 458 -27.62 0.14 15.55
CA TRP A 458 -28.97 -0.24 15.91
C TRP A 458 -29.52 -1.36 15.01
N THR A 459 -28.84 -1.64 13.90
CA THR A 459 -29.31 -2.53 12.84
C THR A 459 -28.14 -3.03 12.00
N THR A 460 -28.29 -4.21 11.39
CA THR A 460 -27.28 -4.80 10.52
C THR A 460 -27.91 -5.28 9.22
N TYR A 461 -27.40 -4.78 8.12
CA TYR A 461 -27.79 -5.13 6.77
C TYR A 461 -26.69 -5.94 6.10
N SER A 462 -27.09 -6.90 5.26
CA SER A 462 -26.10 -7.53 4.37
C SER A 462 -25.53 -6.49 3.40
N GLY A 463 -24.24 -6.59 3.07
CA GLY A 463 -23.64 -5.79 1.99
C GLY A 463 -24.40 -5.94 0.67
N VAL A 464 -24.98 -7.13 0.42
CA VAL A 464 -25.85 -7.40 -0.74
C VAL A 464 -27.04 -6.45 -0.81
N TYR A 465 -27.69 -6.19 0.33
CA TYR A 465 -28.80 -5.25 0.41
C TYR A 465 -28.34 -3.83 0.09
N ILE A 466 -27.24 -3.37 0.71
CA ILE A 466 -26.67 -2.04 0.42
C ILE A 466 -26.39 -1.89 -1.08
N ALA A 467 -25.73 -2.88 -1.69
CA ALA A 467 -25.46 -2.88 -3.13
C ALA A 467 -26.73 -2.86 -3.99
N MET A 468 -27.79 -3.56 -3.57
CA MET A 468 -29.08 -3.54 -4.27
C MET A 468 -29.75 -2.17 -4.17
N VAL A 469 -29.80 -1.58 -2.98
CA VAL A 469 -30.35 -0.23 -2.76
C VAL A 469 -29.59 0.79 -3.58
N PHE A 470 -28.26 0.67 -3.62
CA PHE A 470 -27.46 1.38 -4.61
C PHE A 470 -28.01 1.05 -6.02
N LYS A 471 -27.78 -0.13 -6.57
CA LYS A 471 -28.13 -0.44 -7.96
C LYS A 471 -29.54 -0.01 -8.41
N THR A 472 -30.56 -0.21 -7.59
CA THR A 472 -31.97 -0.05 -8.00
C THR A 472 -32.62 1.26 -7.59
N CYS A 473 -32.14 1.95 -6.54
CA CYS A 473 -32.85 3.13 -6.07
C CYS A 473 -32.74 4.33 -7.02
N LYS A 474 -33.90 4.92 -7.32
CA LYS A 474 -34.07 6.14 -8.12
C LYS A 474 -34.94 7.13 -7.36
N VAL A 475 -34.50 8.38 -7.31
CA VAL A 475 -35.23 9.48 -6.65
C VAL A 475 -35.78 10.44 -7.70
N LYS A 476 -36.98 10.95 -7.46
CA LYS A 476 -37.59 11.97 -8.32
C LYS A 476 -37.12 13.36 -7.90
N ASN A 477 -36.30 13.97 -8.75
CA ASN A 477 -35.73 15.30 -8.49
C ASN A 477 -36.45 16.36 -9.32
N ARG A 478 -36.60 17.55 -8.71
CA ARG A 478 -37.20 18.74 -9.33
C ARG A 478 -36.10 19.54 -10.04
N TYR A 479 -36.17 19.63 -11.36
CA TYR A 479 -35.21 20.38 -12.18
C TYR A 479 -35.81 21.68 -12.67
N TRP A 480 -35.09 22.78 -12.47
CA TRP A 480 -35.42 24.05 -13.13
C TRP A 480 -35.06 23.95 -14.61
N VAL A 481 -36.00 24.26 -15.49
CA VAL A 481 -35.78 24.20 -16.96
C VAL A 481 -35.94 25.55 -17.64
N GLY A 482 -36.16 26.60 -16.85
CA GLY A 482 -36.32 27.95 -17.34
C GLY A 482 -37.31 28.75 -16.51
N TRP A 483 -37.41 30.02 -16.84
CA TRP A 483 -38.37 30.94 -16.29
C TRP A 483 -39.28 31.45 -17.41
N THR A 484 -40.57 31.61 -17.13
CA THR A 484 -41.50 32.25 -18.08
C THR A 484 -42.27 33.38 -17.40
N LEU A 485 -42.58 34.42 -18.19
CA LEU A 485 -43.32 35.61 -17.74
C LEU A 485 -44.70 35.31 -17.14
N LEU A 486 -45.30 34.17 -17.49
CA LEU A 486 -46.69 33.83 -17.11
C LEU A 486 -46.78 32.84 -15.93
N THR A 487 -45.80 31.94 -15.77
CA THR A 487 -45.86 30.88 -14.73
C THR A 487 -44.70 30.93 -13.74
N GLY A 488 -43.78 31.88 -13.89
CA GLY A 488 -42.57 31.96 -13.09
C GLY A 488 -41.57 30.85 -13.43
N ASN A 489 -40.88 30.34 -12.40
CA ASN A 489 -39.91 29.26 -12.56
C ASN A 489 -40.62 27.95 -12.96
N ILE A 490 -40.30 27.42 -14.14
CA ILE A 490 -40.79 26.13 -14.61
C ILE A 490 -39.85 25.04 -14.12
N TYR A 491 -40.45 24.03 -13.49
CA TYR A 491 -39.72 22.85 -13.08
C TYR A 491 -40.30 21.59 -13.70
N ILE A 492 -39.44 20.71 -14.22
CA ILE A 492 -39.82 19.34 -14.59
C ILE A 492 -39.35 18.37 -13.53
N TYR A 493 -40.17 17.37 -13.26
CA TYR A 493 -39.77 16.25 -12.42
C TYR A 493 -39.23 15.16 -13.32
N LYS A 494 -37.96 14.81 -13.13
CA LYS A 494 -37.36 13.67 -13.80
C LYS A 494 -36.95 12.65 -12.75
N TRP A 495 -37.07 11.39 -13.10
CA TRP A 495 -36.51 10.29 -12.31
C TRP A 495 -35.03 10.21 -12.58
N TRP A 496 -34.22 10.47 -11.55
CA TRP A 496 -32.77 10.38 -11.65
C TRP A 496 -32.26 9.28 -10.72
N LYS A 497 -31.05 8.82 -11.02
CA LYS A 497 -30.28 8.04 -10.07
C LYS A 497 -30.06 8.91 -8.81
N ARG A 498 -30.02 8.30 -7.63
CA ARG A 498 -29.65 8.98 -6.37
C ARG A 498 -28.33 9.72 -6.57
N ILE A 499 -28.21 10.97 -6.13
CA ILE A 499 -27.01 11.77 -6.41
C ILE A 499 -26.33 12.29 -5.15
N ASN A 500 -26.85 12.01 -3.94
CA ASN A 500 -26.29 12.51 -2.68
C ASN A 500 -26.65 11.57 -1.51
N VAL A 501 -26.01 11.78 -0.36
CA VAL A 501 -26.19 10.96 0.86
C VAL A 501 -27.64 10.94 1.34
N SER A 502 -28.34 12.08 1.36
CA SER A 502 -29.76 12.13 1.75
C SER A 502 -30.65 11.25 0.87
N ASN A 503 -30.35 11.14 -0.43
CA ASN A 503 -31.07 10.22 -1.31
C ASN A 503 -30.81 8.77 -0.91
N ILE A 504 -29.57 8.37 -0.59
CA ILE A 504 -29.28 6.98 -0.22
C ILE A 504 -29.88 6.64 1.14
N VAL A 505 -29.77 7.53 2.13
CA VAL A 505 -30.44 7.40 3.43
C VAL A 505 -31.94 7.27 3.21
N TRP A 506 -32.55 8.15 2.42
CA TRP A 506 -33.97 8.05 2.08
C TRP A 506 -34.32 6.74 1.36
N CYS A 507 -33.45 6.22 0.49
CA CYS A 507 -33.65 4.94 -0.18
C CYS A 507 -33.58 3.74 0.78
N LEU A 508 -32.67 3.78 1.74
CA LEU A 508 -32.52 2.79 2.80
C LEU A 508 -33.71 2.86 3.77
N GLU A 509 -34.19 4.06 4.06
CA GLU A 509 -35.19 4.35 5.09
C GLU A 509 -36.65 4.21 4.64
N ARG A 510 -37.00 3.84 3.39
CA ARG A 510 -38.39 4.03 2.89
C ARG A 510 -39.47 3.27 3.68
N GLN A 511 -39.96 3.86 4.78
CA GLN A 511 -40.89 5.00 4.81
C GLN A 511 -40.31 6.19 5.61
N VAL A 512 -39.80 7.22 4.93
CA VAL A 512 -39.22 8.38 5.62
C VAL A 512 -40.26 9.42 6.03
N ASP A 513 -40.17 9.88 7.28
CA ASP A 513 -40.79 11.11 7.77
C ASP A 513 -40.10 12.36 7.20
N ILE A 514 -40.80 13.04 6.29
CA ILE A 514 -40.35 14.25 5.57
C ILE A 514 -40.10 15.43 6.52
N PRO A 515 -41.03 15.80 7.43
CA PRO A 515 -40.81 16.84 8.44
C PRO A 515 -39.50 16.69 9.22
N VAL A 516 -39.19 15.48 9.73
CA VAL A 516 -37.98 15.24 10.52
C VAL A 516 -36.70 15.35 9.67
N HIS A 517 -36.74 14.89 8.41
CA HIS A 517 -35.59 15.05 7.51
C HIS A 517 -35.32 16.53 7.18
N GLU A 518 -36.37 17.31 6.93
CA GLU A 518 -36.24 18.75 6.65
C GLU A 518 -35.83 19.56 7.90
N GLU A 519 -36.15 19.09 9.11
CA GLU A 519 -35.66 19.67 10.36
C GLU A 519 -34.15 19.45 10.55
N VAL A 520 -33.66 18.24 10.30
CA VAL A 520 -32.25 17.85 10.50
C VAL A 520 -31.35 18.32 9.36
N PHE A 521 -31.89 18.40 8.13
CA PHE A 521 -31.18 18.88 6.94
C PHE A 521 -31.92 20.06 6.29
N PRO A 522 -31.97 21.24 6.94
CA PRO A 522 -32.81 22.37 6.53
C PRO A 522 -32.51 22.93 5.13
N TYR A 523 -31.35 22.60 4.56
CA TYR A 523 -30.93 23.02 3.22
C TYR A 523 -31.05 21.93 2.15
N ILE A 524 -31.41 20.69 2.53
CA ILE A 524 -31.48 19.55 1.61
C ILE A 524 -32.94 19.14 1.43
N LYS A 525 -33.50 19.47 0.26
CA LYS A 525 -34.90 19.10 -0.06
C LYS A 525 -35.05 17.60 -0.18
N THR A 526 -35.95 17.06 0.62
CA THR A 526 -36.26 15.63 0.71
C THR A 526 -36.93 15.12 -0.58
N PRO A 527 -36.48 14.00 -1.18
CA PRO A 527 -37.10 13.45 -2.39
C PRO A 527 -38.52 12.93 -2.11
N ARG A 528 -39.46 13.18 -3.03
CA ARG A 528 -40.89 12.89 -2.79
C ARG A 528 -41.35 11.48 -3.19
N ASP A 529 -40.68 10.82 -4.14
CA ASP A 529 -41.05 9.49 -4.63
C ASP A 529 -39.79 8.64 -5.03
N VAL A 530 -39.81 7.32 -4.78
CA VAL A 530 -38.88 6.24 -5.25
C VAL A 530 -39.76 5.12 -5.80
N THR A 531 -39.28 4.40 -6.81
CA THR A 531 -39.94 3.19 -7.32
C THR A 531 -39.11 1.95 -6.95
N THR A 532 -39.75 0.98 -6.30
CA THR A 532 -39.21 -0.29 -5.79
C THR A 532 -39.11 -1.38 -6.84
N ARG A 533 -38.86 -1.08 -8.12
CA ARG A 533 -38.64 -2.14 -9.13
C ARG A 533 -37.28 -2.81 -8.92
N GLY A 534 -37.14 -3.60 -7.86
CA GLY A 534 -35.95 -4.41 -7.54
C GLY A 534 -35.75 -4.72 -6.06
N ALA A 535 -36.15 -3.83 -5.13
CA ALA A 535 -35.93 -3.99 -3.68
C ALA A 535 -37.07 -4.73 -2.95
N GLU A 536 -38.13 -5.09 -3.65
CA GLU A 536 -39.37 -5.63 -3.10
C GLU A 536 -39.30 -7.11 -2.70
N ARG A 537 -38.13 -7.70 -2.43
CA ARG A 537 -38.08 -9.14 -2.15
C ARG A 537 -38.15 -9.57 -0.70
N TYR A 538 -37.45 -8.99 0.28
CA TYR A 538 -37.70 -9.33 1.70
C TYR A 538 -37.17 -8.21 2.60
N GLU A 539 -38.02 -7.59 3.41
CA GLU A 539 -37.57 -6.95 4.66
C GLU A 539 -37.22 -8.11 5.61
N PRO A 540 -35.98 -8.22 6.11
CA PRO A 540 -35.65 -9.10 7.23
C PRO A 540 -36.54 -8.80 8.45
N GLU A 541 -36.95 -9.83 9.19
CA GLU A 541 -37.89 -9.72 10.32
C GLU A 541 -37.35 -8.88 11.49
N ASP A 542 -36.05 -8.60 11.51
CA ASP A 542 -35.30 -7.83 12.51
C ASP A 542 -35.00 -6.38 12.09
N TRP A 543 -35.60 -5.89 11.00
CA TRP A 543 -35.44 -4.50 10.56
C TRP A 543 -36.25 -3.49 11.35
N ASN A 544 -35.60 -2.39 11.72
CA ASN A 544 -36.24 -1.20 12.25
C ASN A 544 -35.75 0.05 11.50
N LEU A 545 -36.70 0.81 10.95
CA LEU A 545 -36.44 1.98 10.13
C LEU A 545 -35.89 3.18 10.92
N ALA A 546 -36.27 3.29 12.20
CA ALA A 546 -35.76 4.34 13.08
C ALA A 546 -34.24 4.20 13.28
N ASP A 547 -33.73 2.98 13.18
CA ASP A 547 -32.35 2.62 13.50
C ASP A 547 -31.38 3.12 12.44
N ILE A 548 -31.72 3.06 11.14
CA ILE A 548 -30.93 3.67 10.04
C ILE A 548 -30.76 5.18 10.26
N ARG A 549 -31.84 5.85 10.64
CA ARG A 549 -31.85 7.30 10.88
C ARG A 549 -31.01 7.66 12.09
N VAL A 550 -31.17 6.92 13.18
CA VAL A 550 -30.41 7.14 14.42
C VAL A 550 -28.93 6.88 14.19
N THR A 551 -28.56 5.81 13.48
CA THR A 551 -27.17 5.53 13.07
C THR A 551 -26.60 6.67 12.22
N TRP A 552 -27.34 7.18 11.24
CA TRP A 552 -26.88 8.33 10.44
C TRP A 552 -26.75 9.61 11.28
N GLN A 553 -27.73 9.92 12.12
CA GLN A 553 -27.68 11.09 13.00
C GLN A 553 -26.54 11.02 14.01
N ASN A 554 -26.23 9.83 14.55
CA ASN A 554 -25.11 9.66 15.49
C ASN A 554 -23.77 9.84 14.77
N ASN A 555 -23.63 9.28 13.58
CA ASN A 555 -22.49 9.55 12.71
C ASN A 555 -22.33 11.03 12.37
N LEU A 556 -23.41 11.81 12.29
CA LEU A 556 -23.34 13.25 12.07
C LEU A 556 -23.13 14.09 13.33
N LYS A 557 -23.56 13.63 14.51
CA LYS A 557 -23.38 14.37 15.78
C LYS A 557 -21.93 14.40 16.27
N SER A 558 -21.09 13.52 15.73
CA SER A 558 -19.64 13.53 15.94
C SER A 558 -18.89 14.54 15.05
N TYR A 559 -19.60 15.16 14.09
CA TYR A 559 -19.16 16.29 13.27
C TYR A 559 -19.43 17.62 13.99
#